data_AF-A0A7L3HP68-F1
#
_entry.id   AF-A0A7L3HP68-F1
#
_cell.length_a   1.000
_cell.length_b   1.000
_cell.length_c   1.000
_cell.angle_alpha   90.00
_cell.angle_beta   90.00
_cell.angle_gamma   90.00
#
_symmetry.space_group_name_H-M   'P 1'
#
loop_
_entity.id
_entity.type
_entity.pdbx_description
1 polymer ?
#
loop_
_entity_poly.entity_id
_entity_poly.type
_entity_poly.pdbx_seq_one_letter_code
_entity_poly.pdbx_strand_id
1 'polypeptide(L)'
;RQEILQHVDVIKNFSLTKSSVRIGQLMHYDYSSHKYVFSISNNFRSLLPDVSPILNKHYNTCAVVGNSGILTGSQCGQEIDKSDFVFRCNFAPTEAFQKDVGRKTNLTTFNPSILEKYYNNLLTIQDRNNFFLSLKKLDGAILWIPAFFFHTSATVTRTLVDFFVEHRGQLKVQLAWPGNIMQHVNRYWRNKHLSPKRLSTGILMYTLASAVCDEIHLYGFWPFGFDPNTREDLPYHYYDKKGTKFTTKWQESHQLPAEFQLLYRMHGEGLAKLTLSHCA
;
A
#
# COMPACT_ATOMS: atom_id res chain seq x y z
N ARG A 1 -9.23 -2.92 16.93
CA ARG A 1 -10.25 -2.33 16.03
C ARG A 1 -10.87 -1.05 16.62
N GLN A 2 -11.62 -1.13 17.73
CA GLN A 2 -12.38 0.03 18.26
C GLN A 2 -11.52 1.28 18.53
N GLU A 3 -10.35 1.13 19.17
CA GLU A 3 -9.45 2.28 19.41
C GLU A 3 -9.00 2.98 18.11
N ILE A 4 -8.72 2.22 17.04
CA ILE A 4 -8.35 2.81 15.74
C ILE A 4 -9.51 3.63 15.20
N LEU A 5 -10.74 3.08 15.26
CA LEU A 5 -11.94 3.73 14.73
C LEU A 5 -12.33 5.01 15.49
N GLN A 6 -11.94 5.15 16.76
CA GLN A 6 -12.11 6.40 17.53
C GLN A 6 -11.21 7.55 17.02
N HIS A 7 -10.08 7.22 16.38
CA HIS A 7 -9.10 8.19 15.90
C HIS A 7 -9.14 8.39 14.38
N VAL A 8 -9.60 7.37 13.66
CA VAL A 8 -9.59 7.30 12.19
C VAL A 8 -10.93 6.74 11.72
N ASP A 9 -11.72 7.56 11.04
CA ASP A 9 -12.85 7.08 10.23
C ASP A 9 -12.28 6.36 9.00
N VAL A 10 -12.00 5.06 9.15
CA VAL A 10 -11.30 4.29 8.10
C VAL A 10 -12.14 4.20 6.83
N ILE A 11 -13.46 4.02 6.94
CA ILE A 11 -14.34 3.89 5.77
C ILE A 11 -14.30 5.17 4.94
N LYS A 12 -14.39 6.35 5.58
CA LYS A 12 -14.29 7.65 4.88
C LYS A 12 -12.88 7.95 4.39
N ASN A 13 -11.85 7.67 5.19
CA ASN A 13 -10.46 7.97 4.86
C ASN A 13 -9.89 7.02 3.80
N PHE A 14 -10.52 5.89 3.53
CA PHE A 14 -10.07 4.94 2.53
C PHE A 14 -10.04 5.54 1.12
N SER A 15 -11.00 6.38 0.76
CA SER A 15 -11.01 7.08 -0.53
C SER A 15 -11.85 8.35 -0.44
N LEU A 16 -11.39 9.42 -1.10
CA LEU A 16 -12.26 10.49 -1.54
C LEU A 16 -13.37 9.93 -2.42
N THR A 17 -14.53 10.57 -2.39
CA THR A 17 -15.69 10.24 -3.23
C THR A 17 -16.03 11.41 -4.14
N LYS A 18 -16.83 11.17 -5.18
CA LYS A 18 -17.26 12.25 -6.09
C LYS A 18 -17.91 13.42 -5.34
N SER A 19 -18.68 13.14 -4.28
CA SER A 19 -19.38 14.17 -3.49
C SER A 19 -18.47 14.87 -2.47
N SER A 20 -17.34 14.29 -2.07
CA SER A 20 -16.45 14.87 -1.07
C SER A 20 -15.48 15.93 -1.61
N VAL A 21 -15.45 16.15 -2.93
CA VAL A 21 -14.57 17.13 -3.57
C VAL A 21 -15.32 18.01 -4.60
N ARG A 22 -14.82 19.22 -4.81
CA ARG A 22 -15.30 20.14 -5.84
C ARG A 22 -14.28 20.29 -6.97
N ILE A 23 -14.77 20.47 -8.20
CA ILE A 23 -13.91 20.85 -9.33
C ILE A 23 -13.27 22.21 -9.00
N GLY A 24 -11.95 22.33 -9.22
CA GLY A 24 -11.16 23.51 -8.86
C GLY A 24 -10.69 23.55 -7.41
N GLN A 25 -11.10 22.61 -6.55
CA GLN A 25 -10.61 22.52 -5.17
C GLN A 25 -9.09 22.29 -5.15
N LEU A 26 -8.39 23.05 -4.32
CA LEU A 26 -6.95 22.88 -4.11
C LEU A 26 -6.70 21.88 -2.98
N MET A 27 -6.02 20.79 -3.31
CA MET A 27 -5.52 19.80 -2.35
C MET A 27 -4.08 20.11 -1.99
N HIS A 28 -3.74 19.93 -0.71
CA HIS A 28 -2.36 20.01 -0.22
C HIS A 28 -1.78 18.60 -0.04
N TYR A 29 -0.52 18.52 0.36
CA TYR A 29 0.20 17.25 0.51
C TYR A 29 0.62 16.99 1.95
N ASP A 30 0.32 15.81 2.49
CA ASP A 30 0.55 15.47 3.90
C ASP A 30 2.02 15.59 4.33
N TYR A 31 2.95 15.28 3.43
CA TYR A 31 4.39 15.26 3.70
C TYR A 31 5.17 16.30 2.89
N SER A 32 4.54 17.40 2.48
CA SER A 32 5.23 18.48 1.78
C SER A 32 4.84 19.86 2.32
N SER A 33 5.64 20.88 2.00
CA SER A 33 5.32 22.26 2.37
C SER A 33 3.93 22.66 1.85
N HIS A 34 3.19 23.43 2.66
CA HIS A 34 1.81 23.83 2.36
C HIS A 34 1.67 24.65 1.07
N LYS A 35 2.77 25.25 0.57
CA LYS A 35 2.79 25.98 -0.71
C LYS A 35 2.47 25.11 -1.94
N TYR A 36 2.65 23.80 -1.85
CA TYR A 36 2.36 22.89 -2.95
C TYR A 36 0.87 22.54 -2.97
N VAL A 37 0.25 22.71 -4.14
CA VAL A 37 -1.18 22.48 -4.34
C VAL A 37 -1.45 21.64 -5.59
N PHE A 38 -2.58 20.93 -5.58
CA PHE A 38 -3.13 20.21 -6.73
C PHE A 38 -4.60 20.60 -6.92
N SER A 39 -4.94 21.16 -8.07
CA SER A 39 -6.34 21.50 -8.39
C SER A 39 -7.09 20.28 -8.91
N ILE A 40 -8.20 19.92 -8.25
CA ILE A 40 -9.08 18.82 -8.66
C ILE A 40 -9.74 19.13 -10.00
N SER A 41 -9.39 18.37 -11.03
CA SER A 41 -9.99 18.47 -12.36
C SER A 41 -11.29 17.68 -12.46
N ASN A 42 -12.08 17.95 -13.51
CA ASN A 42 -13.23 17.13 -13.86
C ASN A 42 -12.82 15.66 -14.08
N ASN A 43 -11.73 15.44 -14.81
CA ASN A 43 -11.17 14.11 -15.08
C ASN A 43 -10.83 13.37 -13.77
N PHE A 44 -10.10 14.01 -12.84
CA PHE A 44 -9.78 13.41 -11.54
C PHE A 44 -11.05 13.03 -10.78
N ARG A 45 -11.99 13.98 -10.63
CA ARG A 45 -13.25 13.73 -9.91
C ARG A 45 -14.06 12.59 -10.52
N SER A 46 -14.04 12.45 -11.85
CA SER A 46 -14.77 11.40 -12.55
C SER A 46 -14.23 9.98 -12.31
N LEU A 47 -13.00 9.85 -11.81
CA LEU A 47 -12.37 8.57 -11.42
C LEU A 47 -12.58 8.22 -9.93
N LEU A 48 -13.18 9.12 -9.15
CA LEU A 48 -13.50 8.84 -7.74
C LEU A 48 -14.73 7.92 -7.65
N PRO A 49 -14.77 7.01 -6.66
CA PRO A 49 -15.94 6.20 -6.42
C PRO A 49 -17.09 7.06 -5.86
N ASP A 50 -18.33 6.59 -6.02
CA ASP A 50 -19.50 7.28 -5.46
C ASP A 50 -19.63 7.06 -3.95
N VAL A 51 -19.24 5.87 -3.49
CA VAL A 51 -19.19 5.47 -2.07
C VAL A 51 -17.83 4.86 -1.76
N SER A 52 -17.47 4.74 -0.48
CA SER A 52 -16.23 4.07 -0.11
C SER A 52 -16.21 2.62 -0.64
N PRO A 53 -15.15 2.18 -1.35
CA PRO A 53 -15.04 0.81 -1.87
C PRO A 53 -15.09 -0.28 -0.80
N ILE A 54 -14.84 0.09 0.47
CA ILE A 54 -14.85 -0.82 1.61
C ILE A 54 -16.10 -0.67 2.49
N LEU A 55 -17.08 0.12 2.07
CA LEU A 55 -18.35 0.27 2.80
C LEU A 55 -19.07 -1.09 2.88
N ASN A 56 -19.47 -1.48 4.08
CA ASN A 56 -20.13 -2.76 4.38
C ASN A 56 -19.33 -3.99 3.90
N LYS A 57 -18.00 -3.87 3.80
CA LYS A 57 -17.11 -5.00 3.52
C LYS A 57 -16.58 -5.58 4.82
N HIS A 58 -16.50 -6.90 4.83
CA HIS A 58 -16.03 -7.67 5.95
C HIS A 58 -15.35 -8.94 5.44
N TYR A 59 -14.20 -9.25 6.01
CA TYR A 59 -13.35 -10.39 5.66
C TYR A 59 -12.92 -11.08 6.94
N ASN A 60 -12.88 -12.41 6.95
CA ASN A 60 -12.51 -13.14 8.16
C ASN A 60 -10.99 -13.06 8.36
N THR A 61 -10.21 -13.63 7.44
CA THR A 61 -8.75 -13.60 7.51
C THR A 61 -8.15 -12.73 6.41
N CYS A 62 -7.32 -11.77 6.80
CA CYS A 62 -6.59 -10.91 5.88
C CYS A 62 -5.08 -11.10 5.97
N ALA A 63 -4.42 -11.17 4.82
CA ALA A 63 -2.96 -11.07 4.74
C ALA A 63 -2.57 -9.64 4.35
N VAL A 64 -1.69 -9.02 5.14
CA VAL A 64 -0.98 -7.80 4.74
C VAL A 64 0.46 -8.19 4.41
N VAL A 65 0.84 -7.98 3.16
CA VAL A 65 2.15 -8.37 2.63
C VAL A 65 3.00 -7.12 2.44
N GLY A 66 3.95 -6.95 3.36
CA GLY A 66 5.08 -6.04 3.20
C GLY A 66 6.10 -6.59 2.20
N ASN A 67 7.15 -5.82 1.93
CA ASN A 67 8.05 -6.13 0.82
C ASN A 67 9.40 -6.71 1.25
N SER A 68 9.61 -7.02 2.54
CA SER A 68 10.91 -7.47 3.06
C SER A 68 11.47 -8.70 2.35
N GLY A 69 12.80 -8.74 2.21
CA GLY A 69 13.56 -9.91 1.72
C GLY A 69 13.37 -11.19 2.53
N ILE A 70 12.83 -11.12 3.76
CA ILE A 70 12.51 -12.32 4.57
C ILE A 70 11.53 -13.28 3.87
N LEU A 71 10.77 -12.79 2.88
CA LEU A 71 9.85 -13.62 2.12
C LEU A 71 10.57 -14.54 1.13
N THR A 72 11.78 -14.21 0.69
CA THR A 72 12.51 -15.00 -0.31
C THR A 72 12.78 -16.41 0.22
N GLY A 73 12.25 -17.43 -0.47
CA GLY A 73 12.38 -18.84 -0.06
C GLY A 73 11.42 -19.28 1.06
N SER A 74 10.56 -18.39 1.55
CA SER A 74 9.62 -18.68 2.64
C SER A 74 8.54 -19.69 2.28
N GLN A 75 8.24 -19.87 0.99
CA GLN A 75 7.14 -20.72 0.50
C GLN A 75 5.76 -20.32 1.05
N CYS A 76 5.61 -19.10 1.57
CA CYS A 76 4.37 -18.61 2.16
C CYS A 76 3.27 -18.28 1.15
N GLY A 77 3.52 -18.44 -0.16
CA GLY A 77 2.58 -18.01 -1.19
C GLY A 77 1.24 -18.74 -1.11
N GLN A 78 1.24 -20.05 -0.80
CA GLN A 78 0.01 -20.80 -0.64
C GLN A 78 -0.77 -20.40 0.63
N GLU A 79 -0.08 -20.14 1.74
CA GLU A 79 -0.73 -19.67 2.98
C GLU A 79 -1.31 -18.27 2.81
N ILE A 80 -0.58 -17.34 2.18
CA ILE A 80 -1.05 -15.99 1.84
C ILE A 80 -2.31 -16.08 0.97
N ASP A 81 -2.29 -16.90 -0.08
CA ASP A 81 -3.41 -17.02 -1.03
C ASP A 81 -4.64 -17.71 -0.41
N LYS A 82 -4.54 -18.37 0.75
CA LYS A 82 -5.72 -18.88 1.49
C LYS A 82 -6.52 -17.79 2.18
N SER A 83 -5.92 -16.62 2.44
CA SER A 83 -6.60 -15.48 3.07
C SER A 83 -7.78 -14.99 2.24
N ASP A 84 -8.85 -14.51 2.88
CA ASP A 84 -10.02 -13.96 2.20
C ASP A 84 -9.68 -12.67 1.44
N PHE A 85 -8.77 -11.87 1.99
CA PHE A 85 -8.34 -10.61 1.40
C PHE A 85 -6.84 -10.40 1.55
N VAL A 86 -6.16 -10.04 0.45
CA VAL A 86 -4.70 -9.79 0.43
C VAL A 86 -4.41 -8.32 0.10
N PHE A 87 -3.74 -7.64 1.02
CA PHE A 87 -3.19 -6.29 0.86
C PHE A 87 -1.71 -6.38 0.47
N ARG A 88 -1.31 -5.69 -0.60
CA ARG A 88 0.08 -5.57 -1.05
C ARG A 88 0.54 -4.12 -1.09
N CYS A 89 1.84 -3.91 -0.98
CA CYS A 89 2.43 -2.57 -0.88
C CYS A 89 3.17 -2.17 -2.17
N ASN A 90 2.88 -0.98 -2.67
CA ASN A 90 3.63 -0.26 -3.71
C ASN A 90 3.75 -1.03 -5.03
N PHE A 91 2.68 -1.68 -5.47
CA PHE A 91 2.60 -2.41 -6.74
C PHE A 91 3.71 -3.47 -6.87
N ALA A 92 4.05 -4.12 -5.76
CA ALA A 92 5.12 -5.11 -5.72
C ALA A 92 4.85 -6.31 -6.65
N PRO A 93 5.89 -6.84 -7.33
CA PRO A 93 5.74 -7.91 -8.31
C PRO A 93 5.42 -9.24 -7.62
N THR A 94 4.59 -10.07 -8.28
CA THR A 94 4.20 -11.40 -7.77
C THR A 94 4.56 -12.54 -8.71
N GLU A 95 4.61 -12.32 -10.04
CA GLU A 95 4.70 -13.42 -11.03
C GLU A 95 5.92 -14.33 -10.84
N ALA A 96 7.10 -13.73 -10.69
CA ALA A 96 8.35 -14.47 -10.46
C ALA A 96 8.50 -14.97 -9.00
N PHE A 97 7.64 -14.51 -8.09
CA PHE A 97 7.78 -14.70 -6.64
C PHE A 97 6.59 -15.43 -6.02
N GLN A 98 5.65 -15.92 -6.83
CA GLN A 98 4.35 -16.44 -6.38
C GLN A 98 4.45 -17.58 -5.36
N LYS A 99 5.54 -18.37 -5.41
CA LYS A 99 5.78 -19.44 -4.43
C LYS A 99 5.93 -18.89 -3.01
N ASP A 100 6.54 -17.73 -2.89
CA ASP A 100 6.89 -17.10 -1.63
C ASP A 100 5.85 -16.07 -1.19
N VAL A 101 5.30 -15.29 -2.12
CA VAL A 101 4.43 -14.15 -1.80
C VAL A 101 2.99 -14.31 -2.27
N GLY A 102 2.67 -15.40 -2.98
CA GLY A 102 1.34 -15.68 -3.50
C GLY A 102 1.00 -14.89 -4.76
N ARG A 103 -0.13 -15.22 -5.38
CA ARG A 103 -0.68 -14.53 -6.56
C ARG A 103 -1.90 -13.67 -6.22
N LYS A 104 -2.67 -14.04 -5.19
CA LYS A 104 -3.90 -13.34 -4.81
C LYS A 104 -3.58 -11.88 -4.45
N THR A 105 -4.34 -10.96 -5.02
CA THR A 105 -4.24 -9.53 -4.73
C THR A 105 -5.65 -8.97 -4.74
N ASN A 106 -6.10 -8.46 -3.60
CA ASN A 106 -7.39 -7.78 -3.52
C ASN A 106 -7.21 -6.27 -3.35
N LEU A 107 -6.09 -5.84 -2.80
CA LEU A 107 -5.64 -4.45 -2.80
C LEU A 107 -4.14 -4.37 -3.04
N THR A 108 -3.69 -3.43 -3.85
CA THR A 108 -2.29 -3.01 -3.87
C THR A 108 -2.19 -1.49 -3.87
N THR A 109 -1.29 -0.92 -3.06
CA THR A 109 -1.06 0.53 -3.10
C THR A 109 -0.24 0.92 -4.31
N PHE A 110 -0.46 2.12 -4.82
CA PHE A 110 0.21 2.62 -6.01
C PHE A 110 0.61 4.08 -5.83
N ASN A 111 1.86 4.33 -5.46
CA ASN A 111 2.40 5.70 -5.50
C ASN A 111 2.52 6.13 -6.98
N PRO A 112 1.96 7.28 -7.40
CA PRO A 112 2.06 7.74 -8.78
C PRO A 112 3.48 7.73 -9.37
N SER A 113 4.52 7.96 -8.56
CA SER A 113 5.92 7.91 -9.01
C SER A 113 6.37 6.54 -9.55
N ILE A 114 5.59 5.47 -9.35
CA ILE A 114 5.79 4.17 -9.99
C ILE A 114 5.74 4.30 -11.52
N LEU A 115 4.90 5.19 -12.07
CA LEU A 115 4.86 5.44 -13.52
C LEU A 115 6.18 6.00 -14.03
N GLU A 116 6.76 6.96 -13.33
CA GLU A 116 8.04 7.55 -13.69
C GLU A 116 9.16 6.50 -13.61
N LYS A 117 9.19 5.73 -12.52
CA LYS A 117 10.27 4.78 -12.25
C LYS A 117 10.24 3.52 -13.12
N TYR A 118 9.07 2.99 -13.43
CA TYR A 118 8.92 1.66 -14.04
C TYR A 118 8.17 1.65 -15.37
N TYR A 119 7.49 2.74 -15.73
CA TYR A 119 6.69 2.83 -16.96
C TYR A 119 7.02 4.08 -17.77
N ASN A 120 8.19 4.70 -17.55
CA ASN A 120 8.71 5.80 -18.34
C ASN A 120 7.67 6.91 -18.60
N ASN A 121 6.90 7.28 -17.56
CA ASN A 121 5.82 8.27 -17.64
C ASN A 121 4.77 8.03 -18.74
N LEU A 122 4.59 6.77 -19.18
CA LEU A 122 3.66 6.38 -20.24
C LEU A 122 3.91 7.10 -21.58
N LEU A 123 5.17 7.46 -21.85
CA LEU A 123 5.55 8.24 -23.04
C LEU A 123 5.45 7.44 -24.35
N THR A 124 5.63 6.12 -24.32
CA THR A 124 5.56 5.27 -25.52
C THR A 124 4.35 4.35 -25.54
N ILE A 125 3.98 3.86 -26.72
CA ILE A 125 2.91 2.86 -26.88
C ILE A 125 3.24 1.59 -26.08
N GLN A 126 4.51 1.16 -26.08
CA GLN A 126 4.93 -0.03 -25.34
C GLN A 126 4.79 0.18 -23.84
N ASP A 127 5.20 1.33 -23.30
CA ASP A 127 5.08 1.65 -21.88
C ASP A 127 3.62 1.68 -21.43
N ARG A 128 2.75 2.29 -22.23
CA ARG A 128 1.30 2.32 -22.03
C ARG A 128 0.69 0.93 -22.05
N ASN A 129 1.08 0.10 -23.01
CA ASN A 129 0.62 -1.29 -23.10
C ASN A 129 1.11 -2.13 -21.90
N ASN A 130 2.36 -1.96 -21.48
CA ASN A 130 2.90 -2.64 -20.30
C ASN A 130 2.10 -2.29 -19.04
N PHE A 131 1.81 -1.00 -18.84
CA PHE A 131 0.99 -0.55 -17.71
C PHE A 131 -0.45 -1.08 -17.79
N PHE A 132 -1.07 -1.02 -18.97
CA PHE A 132 -2.40 -1.60 -19.20
C PHE A 132 -2.45 -3.09 -18.85
N LEU A 133 -1.46 -3.87 -19.30
CA LEU A 133 -1.37 -5.30 -19.00
C LEU A 133 -1.16 -5.55 -17.50
N SER A 134 -0.32 -4.77 -16.83
CA SER A 134 -0.15 -4.85 -15.38
C SER A 134 -1.46 -4.58 -14.62
N LEU A 135 -2.24 -3.58 -15.05
CA LEU A 135 -3.54 -3.29 -14.46
C LEU A 135 -4.58 -4.37 -14.78
N LYS A 136 -4.56 -4.94 -16.00
CA LYS A 136 -5.48 -6.02 -16.39
C LYS A 136 -5.29 -7.26 -15.52
N LYS A 137 -4.07 -7.56 -15.10
CA LYS A 137 -3.75 -8.67 -14.17
C LYS A 137 -4.36 -8.50 -12.77
N LEU A 138 -4.68 -7.27 -12.36
CA LEU A 138 -5.33 -7.01 -11.07
C LEU A 138 -6.82 -7.37 -11.08
N ASP A 139 -7.43 -7.62 -12.24
CA ASP A 139 -8.86 -7.90 -12.40
C ASP A 139 -9.72 -6.92 -11.58
N GLY A 140 -10.54 -7.39 -10.63
CA GLY A 140 -11.40 -6.56 -9.78
C GLY A 140 -10.75 -6.00 -8.51
N ALA A 141 -9.42 -6.12 -8.34
CA ALA A 141 -8.74 -5.63 -7.14
C ALA A 141 -8.80 -4.10 -7.02
N ILE A 142 -8.58 -3.61 -5.79
CA ILE A 142 -8.49 -2.19 -5.49
C ILE A 142 -7.05 -1.71 -5.76
N LEU A 143 -6.91 -0.72 -6.62
CA LEU A 143 -5.69 0.06 -6.77
C LEU A 143 -5.80 1.31 -5.90
N TRP A 144 -5.04 1.34 -4.80
CA TRP A 144 -5.13 2.40 -3.78
C TRP A 144 -4.03 3.44 -3.99
N ILE A 145 -4.40 4.63 -4.47
CA ILE A 145 -3.48 5.62 -5.06
C ILE A 145 -3.33 6.87 -4.17
N PRO A 146 -2.33 6.95 -3.28
CA PRO A 146 -2.11 8.10 -2.40
C PRO A 146 -1.45 9.28 -3.12
N ALA A 147 -2.19 9.94 -4.01
CA ALA A 147 -1.70 11.06 -4.81
C ALA A 147 -1.39 12.33 -4.00
N PHE A 148 -1.96 12.47 -2.79
CA PHE A 148 -1.85 13.67 -1.96
C PHE A 148 -0.87 13.52 -0.78
N PHE A 149 0.06 12.56 -0.84
CA PHE A 149 1.08 12.41 0.21
C PHE A 149 2.33 13.24 -0.09
N PHE A 150 2.79 13.28 -1.34
CA PHE A 150 4.01 13.99 -1.75
C PHE A 150 3.77 14.87 -2.97
N HIS A 151 4.23 16.12 -2.93
CA HIS A 151 4.07 17.05 -4.05
C HIS A 151 4.76 16.59 -5.35
N THR A 152 5.78 15.73 -5.25
CA THR A 152 6.43 15.10 -6.40
C THR A 152 5.48 14.23 -7.22
N SER A 153 4.33 13.83 -6.66
CA SER A 153 3.29 13.10 -7.39
C SER A 153 2.45 13.97 -8.31
N ALA A 154 2.55 15.31 -8.24
CA ALA A 154 1.61 16.24 -8.89
C ALA A 154 1.51 16.05 -10.41
N THR A 155 2.64 16.04 -11.11
CA THR A 155 2.70 15.95 -12.58
C THR A 155 2.30 14.56 -13.03
N VAL A 156 2.89 13.53 -12.43
CA VAL A 156 2.65 12.12 -12.78
C VAL A 156 1.20 11.69 -12.48
N THR A 157 0.56 12.30 -11.46
CA THR A 157 -0.87 12.08 -11.20
C THR A 157 -1.75 12.53 -12.37
N ARG A 158 -1.38 13.60 -13.10
CA ARG A 158 -2.14 14.04 -14.29
C ARG A 158 -2.06 12.99 -15.40
N THR A 159 -0.85 12.50 -15.69
CA THR A 159 -0.63 11.40 -16.64
C THR A 159 -1.43 10.15 -16.27
N LEU A 160 -1.44 9.79 -14.99
CA LEU A 160 -2.19 8.63 -14.49
C LEU A 160 -3.71 8.82 -14.66
N VAL A 161 -4.23 10.01 -14.36
CA VAL A 161 -5.64 10.36 -14.53
C VAL A 161 -6.04 10.29 -16.00
N ASP A 162 -5.26 10.88 -16.90
CA ASP A 162 -5.55 10.89 -18.33
C ASP A 162 -5.58 9.47 -18.90
N PHE A 163 -4.62 8.61 -18.48
CA PHE A 163 -4.61 7.19 -18.85
C PHE A 163 -5.89 6.47 -18.42
N PHE A 164 -6.35 6.66 -17.17
CA PHE A 164 -7.58 5.99 -16.70
C PHE A 164 -8.86 6.54 -17.34
N VAL A 165 -8.90 7.83 -17.68
CA VAL A 165 -10.02 8.41 -18.42
C VAL A 165 -10.08 7.83 -19.84
N GLU A 166 -8.95 7.74 -20.51
CA GLU A 166 -8.82 7.17 -21.85
C GLU A 166 -9.27 5.69 -21.90
N HIS A 167 -8.92 4.90 -20.89
CA HIS A 167 -9.23 3.46 -20.81
C HIS A 167 -10.48 3.16 -19.97
N ARG A 168 -11.36 4.14 -19.77
CA ARG A 168 -12.58 3.97 -18.96
C ARG A 168 -13.41 2.79 -19.47
N GLY A 169 -13.76 1.88 -18.54
CA GLY A 169 -14.57 0.71 -18.84
C GLY A 169 -13.81 -0.48 -19.45
N GLN A 170 -12.53 -0.32 -19.78
CA GLN A 170 -11.70 -1.40 -20.35
C GLN A 170 -11.01 -2.25 -19.28
N LEU A 171 -10.88 -1.73 -18.06
CA LEU A 171 -10.28 -2.37 -16.90
C LEU A 171 -11.32 -2.54 -15.79
N LYS A 172 -11.27 -3.67 -15.10
CA LYS A 172 -12.14 -3.96 -13.95
C LYS A 172 -11.59 -3.43 -12.62
N VAL A 173 -10.36 -2.92 -12.63
CA VAL A 173 -9.66 -2.44 -11.43
C VAL A 173 -10.48 -1.35 -10.75
N GLN A 174 -10.63 -1.46 -9.43
CA GLN A 174 -11.34 -0.46 -8.65
C GLN A 174 -10.36 0.60 -8.17
N LEU A 175 -10.63 1.86 -8.49
CA LEU A 175 -9.76 2.96 -8.09
C LEU A 175 -10.17 3.52 -6.73
N ALA A 176 -9.20 3.66 -5.82
CA ALA A 176 -9.38 4.33 -4.54
C ALA A 176 -8.32 5.42 -4.37
N TRP A 177 -8.73 6.61 -3.96
CA TRP A 177 -7.89 7.81 -3.91
C TRP A 177 -8.00 8.44 -2.52
N PRO A 178 -7.20 8.02 -1.54
CA PRO A 178 -7.19 8.65 -0.22
C PRO A 178 -6.82 10.14 -0.33
N GLY A 179 -7.43 10.95 0.54
CA GLY A 179 -7.11 12.37 0.69
C GLY A 179 -5.95 12.62 1.66
N ASN A 180 -6.03 13.73 2.38
CA ASN A 180 -5.10 14.09 3.46
C ASN A 180 -5.45 13.35 4.76
N ILE A 181 -5.00 12.10 4.87
CA ILE A 181 -5.43 11.18 5.94
C ILE A 181 -4.37 10.96 7.03
N MET A 182 -3.10 11.24 6.75
CA MET A 182 -2.01 10.82 7.63
C MET A 182 -2.04 11.55 8.97
N GLN A 183 -2.57 12.77 9.02
CA GLN A 183 -2.82 13.47 10.28
C GLN A 183 -3.78 12.71 11.23
N HIS A 184 -4.75 11.97 10.69
CA HIS A 184 -5.69 11.16 11.47
C HIS A 184 -5.03 9.84 11.88
N VAL A 185 -4.40 9.15 10.93
CA VAL A 185 -3.67 7.89 11.17
C VAL A 185 -2.57 8.08 12.21
N ASN A 186 -1.82 9.17 12.13
CA ASN A 186 -0.75 9.49 13.08
C ASN A 186 -1.28 9.66 14.52
N ARG A 187 -2.52 10.12 14.74
CA ARG A 187 -3.05 10.30 16.11
C ARG A 187 -3.11 8.97 16.86
N TYR A 188 -3.60 7.91 16.22
CA TYR A 188 -3.65 6.58 16.82
C TYR A 188 -2.25 6.07 17.16
N TRP A 189 -1.31 6.12 16.19
CA TRP A 189 0.03 5.55 16.40
C TRP A 189 0.88 6.35 17.39
N ARG A 190 0.68 7.67 17.50
CA ARG A 190 1.33 8.49 18.55
C ARG A 190 0.94 8.01 19.95
N ASN A 191 -0.32 7.62 20.17
CA ASN A 191 -0.77 7.06 21.46
C ASN A 191 -0.12 5.71 21.78
N LYS A 192 0.42 5.02 20.77
CA LYS A 192 1.22 3.79 20.92
C LYS A 192 2.73 4.08 20.98
N HIS A 193 3.11 5.34 21.25
CA HIS A 193 4.50 5.84 21.31
C HIS A 193 5.29 5.70 20.00
N LEU A 194 4.59 5.67 18.87
CA LEU A 194 5.19 5.65 17.53
C LEU A 194 4.95 6.99 16.84
N SER A 195 6.01 7.81 16.72
CA SER A 195 5.94 9.16 16.14
C SER A 195 7.03 9.45 15.12
N PRO A 196 7.14 8.66 14.02
CA PRO A 196 8.07 8.97 12.95
C PRO A 196 7.65 10.21 12.17
N LYS A 197 8.58 10.79 11.39
CA LYS A 197 8.24 11.79 10.38
C LYS A 197 7.21 11.23 9.38
N ARG A 198 7.32 9.94 9.05
CA ARG A 198 6.41 9.22 8.16
C ARG A 198 6.25 7.77 8.61
N LEU A 199 4.99 7.36 8.81
CA LEU A 199 4.61 5.95 8.96
C LEU A 199 4.77 5.22 7.62
N SER A 200 5.17 3.96 7.66
CA SER A 200 5.30 3.14 6.45
C SER A 200 3.95 2.83 5.81
N THR A 201 3.99 2.48 4.52
CA THR A 201 2.81 1.92 3.83
C THR A 201 2.30 0.66 4.51
N GLY A 202 3.19 -0.18 5.06
CA GLY A 202 2.80 -1.44 5.70
C GLY A 202 1.93 -1.23 6.94
N ILE A 203 2.34 -0.34 7.84
CA ILE A 203 1.55 -0.03 9.06
C ILE A 203 0.26 0.74 8.73
N LEU A 204 0.26 1.53 7.65
CA LEU A 204 -0.95 2.12 7.10
C LEU A 204 -1.93 1.04 6.60
N MET A 205 -1.45 0.02 5.88
CA MET A 205 -2.29 -1.10 5.44
C MET A 205 -2.85 -1.91 6.63
N TYR A 206 -2.08 -2.12 7.69
CA TYR A 206 -2.60 -2.70 8.93
C TYR A 206 -3.74 -1.85 9.51
N THR A 207 -3.57 -0.52 9.52
CA THR A 207 -4.60 0.42 10.01
C THR A 207 -5.91 0.26 9.22
N LEU A 208 -5.83 0.20 7.88
CA LEU A 208 -7.00 0.03 7.03
C LEU A 208 -7.63 -1.37 7.19
N ALA A 209 -6.80 -2.42 7.20
CA ALA A 209 -7.25 -3.79 7.37
C ALA A 209 -8.02 -3.99 8.69
N SER A 210 -7.61 -3.32 9.77
CA SER A 210 -8.25 -3.44 11.09
C SER A 210 -9.74 -3.11 11.12
N ALA A 211 -10.23 -2.31 10.17
CA ALA A 211 -11.63 -1.92 10.07
C ALA A 211 -12.51 -2.94 9.35
N VAL A 212 -11.92 -3.82 8.53
CA VAL A 212 -12.65 -4.74 7.64
C VAL A 212 -12.27 -6.21 7.81
N CYS A 213 -11.24 -6.51 8.61
CA CYS A 213 -10.70 -7.85 8.82
C CYS A 213 -10.82 -8.28 10.27
N ASP A 214 -11.33 -9.48 10.54
CA ASP A 214 -11.38 -10.07 11.89
C ASP A 214 -10.00 -10.49 12.38
N GLU A 215 -9.23 -11.16 11.54
CA GLU A 215 -7.87 -11.58 11.82
C GLU A 215 -6.91 -11.03 10.77
N ILE A 216 -5.75 -10.55 11.21
CA ILE A 216 -4.71 -9.99 10.34
C ILE A 216 -3.42 -10.78 10.51
N HIS A 217 -2.94 -11.34 9.40
CA HIS A 217 -1.65 -11.99 9.28
C HIS A 217 -0.68 -11.09 8.50
N LEU A 218 0.50 -10.89 9.05
CA LEU A 218 1.53 -10.01 8.54
C LEU A 218 2.68 -10.83 7.96
N TYR A 219 3.01 -10.55 6.71
CA TYR A 219 4.09 -11.21 5.96
C TYR A 219 5.04 -10.16 5.41
N GLY A 220 6.35 -10.40 5.41
CA GLY A 220 7.32 -9.45 4.85
C GLY A 220 7.49 -8.16 5.66
N PHE A 221 7.24 -8.21 6.97
CA PHE A 221 7.48 -7.13 7.93
C PHE A 221 8.77 -7.41 8.72
N TRP A 222 9.91 -7.23 8.06
CA TRP A 222 11.23 -7.43 8.67
C TRP A 222 12.22 -6.39 8.11
N PRO A 223 12.53 -5.32 8.86
CA PRO A 223 13.33 -4.19 8.35
C PRO A 223 14.83 -4.35 8.64
N PHE A 224 15.35 -5.57 8.61
CA PHE A 224 16.75 -5.87 8.93
C PHE A 224 17.41 -6.69 7.82
N GLY A 225 18.73 -6.53 7.68
CA GLY A 225 19.53 -7.16 6.61
C GLY A 225 20.04 -8.55 6.90
N PHE A 226 19.47 -9.25 7.89
CA PHE A 226 19.85 -10.60 8.26
C PHE A 226 18.60 -11.42 8.57
N ASP A 227 18.61 -12.71 8.28
CA ASP A 227 17.52 -13.62 8.64
C ASP A 227 17.47 -13.85 10.16
N PRO A 228 16.31 -13.79 10.82
CA PRO A 228 16.21 -13.99 12.27
C PRO A 228 16.58 -15.40 12.72
N ASN A 229 16.43 -16.41 11.86
CA ASN A 229 16.61 -17.83 12.16
C ASN A 229 18.00 -18.33 11.73
N THR A 230 18.43 -18.02 10.50
CA THR A 230 19.69 -18.53 9.93
C THR A 230 20.87 -17.57 10.10
N ARG A 231 20.60 -16.28 10.37
CA ARG A 231 21.59 -15.19 10.41
C ARG A 231 22.26 -14.87 9.07
N GLU A 232 21.82 -15.50 7.99
CA GLU A 232 22.28 -15.20 6.63
C GLU A 232 21.87 -13.79 6.20
N ASP A 233 22.63 -13.20 5.28
CA ASP A 233 22.34 -11.88 4.72
C ASP A 233 21.01 -11.90 3.95
N LEU A 234 20.15 -10.91 4.23
CA LEU A 234 18.89 -10.69 3.51
C LEU A 234 18.92 -9.39 2.70
N PRO A 235 18.35 -9.40 1.47
CA PRO A 235 18.10 -8.17 0.74
C PRO A 235 17.01 -7.35 1.44
N TYR A 236 16.91 -6.05 1.09
CA TYR A 236 15.86 -5.20 1.65
C TYR A 236 14.48 -5.60 1.10
N HIS A 237 14.38 -5.89 -0.20
CA HIS A 237 13.15 -6.39 -0.80
C HIS A 237 13.26 -7.85 -1.27
N TYR A 238 12.14 -8.59 -1.24
CA TYR A 238 12.09 -9.96 -1.80
C TYR A 238 12.31 -10.00 -3.32
N TYR A 239 12.08 -8.88 -4.01
CA TYR A 239 12.26 -8.73 -5.45
C TYR A 239 13.59 -8.08 -5.84
N ASP A 240 14.49 -7.83 -4.88
CA ASP A 240 15.85 -7.43 -5.20
C ASP A 240 16.61 -8.64 -5.80
N LYS A 241 17.62 -8.37 -6.63
CA LYS A 241 18.44 -9.45 -7.22
C LYS A 241 19.18 -10.20 -6.10
N LYS A 242 19.33 -11.52 -6.24
CA LYS A 242 20.11 -12.33 -5.29
C LYS A 242 21.52 -11.75 -5.10
N GLY A 243 21.96 -11.62 -3.86
CA GLY A 243 23.25 -10.99 -3.49
C GLY A 243 23.22 -9.46 -3.39
N THR A 244 22.07 -8.81 -3.61
CA THR A 244 21.93 -7.37 -3.35
C THR A 244 22.12 -7.10 -1.85
N LYS A 245 23.08 -6.24 -1.51
CA LYS A 245 23.34 -5.86 -0.12
C LYS A 245 22.18 -5.03 0.44
N PHE A 246 21.79 -5.33 1.67
CA PHE A 246 20.83 -4.53 2.42
C PHE A 246 21.29 -3.07 2.49
N THR A 247 20.33 -2.13 2.39
CA THR A 247 20.62 -0.70 2.52
C THR A 247 19.57 0.00 3.35
N THR A 248 20.04 0.81 4.30
CA THR A 248 19.20 1.63 5.18
C THR A 248 18.72 2.92 4.50
N LYS A 249 19.28 3.29 3.34
CA LYS A 249 18.94 4.53 2.63
C LYS A 249 17.44 4.62 2.32
N TRP A 250 16.81 3.51 1.96
CA TRP A 250 15.37 3.47 1.64
C TRP A 250 14.45 3.71 2.84
N GLN A 251 14.96 3.55 4.07
CA GLN A 251 14.19 3.70 5.29
C GLN A 251 14.53 4.93 6.13
N GLU A 252 15.45 5.80 5.70
CA GLU A 252 15.90 6.97 6.50
C GLU A 252 14.77 7.94 6.88
N SER A 253 13.73 8.02 6.05
CA SER A 253 12.54 8.85 6.31
C SER A 253 11.47 8.16 7.16
N HIS A 254 11.68 6.89 7.52
CA HIS A 254 10.79 6.05 8.31
C HIS A 254 11.46 5.65 9.64
N GLN A 255 10.70 5.05 10.55
CA GLN A 255 11.25 4.37 11.74
C GLN A 255 10.84 2.88 11.71
N LEU A 256 11.18 2.17 10.64
CA LEU A 256 10.74 0.79 10.44
C LEU A 256 11.14 -0.16 11.58
N PRO A 257 12.32 -0.06 12.21
CA PRO A 257 12.62 -0.87 13.40
C PRO A 257 11.66 -0.62 14.58
N ALA A 258 11.23 0.62 14.80
CA ALA A 258 10.26 0.94 15.86
C ALA A 258 8.84 0.46 15.50
N GLU A 259 8.45 0.57 14.23
CA GLU A 259 7.20 -0.03 13.73
C GLU A 259 7.20 -1.55 13.94
N PHE A 260 8.31 -2.21 13.60
CA PHE A 260 8.48 -3.65 13.77
C PHE A 260 8.38 -4.06 15.25
N GLN A 261 9.07 -3.36 16.16
CA GLN A 261 8.98 -3.64 17.59
C GLN A 261 7.54 -3.56 18.11
N LEU A 262 6.78 -2.57 17.63
CA LEU A 262 5.38 -2.42 17.98
C LEU A 262 4.53 -3.59 17.43
N LEU A 263 4.71 -3.95 16.15
CA LEU A 263 4.00 -5.08 15.54
C LEU A 263 4.36 -6.41 16.19
N TYR A 264 5.62 -6.59 16.60
CA TYR A 264 6.10 -7.77 17.32
C TYR A 264 5.46 -7.88 18.70
N ARG A 265 5.32 -6.76 19.44
CA ARG A 265 4.57 -6.75 20.69
C ARG A 265 3.09 -7.11 20.46
N MET A 266 2.46 -6.53 19.45
CA MET A 266 1.08 -6.83 19.09
C MET A 266 0.89 -8.31 18.71
N HIS A 267 1.93 -8.93 18.14
CA HIS A 267 1.94 -10.37 17.91
C HIS A 267 1.93 -11.18 19.20
N GLY A 268 2.76 -10.83 20.19
CA GLY A 268 2.75 -11.47 21.50
C GLY A 268 1.43 -11.28 22.27
N GLU A 269 0.71 -10.18 22.01
CA GLU A 269 -0.61 -9.89 22.57
C GLU A 269 -1.76 -10.57 21.80
N GLY A 270 -1.47 -11.31 20.72
CA GLY A 270 -2.49 -11.99 19.90
C GLY A 270 -3.33 -11.06 19.02
N LEU A 271 -2.91 -9.81 18.81
CA LEU A 271 -3.64 -8.82 18.00
C LEU A 271 -3.41 -9.01 16.49
N ALA A 272 -2.29 -9.60 16.11
CA ALA A 272 -1.94 -9.93 14.73
C ALA A 272 -0.96 -11.11 14.69
N LYS A 273 -0.96 -11.92 13.64
CA LYS A 273 0.06 -12.96 13.44
C LYS A 273 1.22 -12.38 12.64
N LEU A 274 2.42 -12.26 13.22
CA LEU A 274 3.61 -11.79 12.51
C LEU A 274 4.47 -12.99 12.07
N THR A 275 4.50 -13.27 10.76
CA THR A 275 5.24 -14.41 10.20
C THR A 275 6.68 -14.03 9.89
N LEU A 276 7.63 -14.72 10.53
CA LEU A 276 9.09 -14.47 10.43
C LEU A 276 9.91 -15.73 10.07
N SER A 277 9.24 -16.76 9.53
CA SER A 277 9.83 -18.03 9.15
C SER A 277 9.18 -18.57 7.88
N HIS A 278 9.71 -19.68 7.36
CA HIS A 278 9.08 -20.39 6.26
C HIS A 278 7.69 -20.90 6.67
N CYS A 279 6.77 -20.93 5.70
CA CYS A 279 5.44 -21.52 5.84
C CYS A 279 5.45 -22.99 5.46
N ALA A 280 4.42 -23.72 5.89
CA ALA A 280 4.23 -25.15 5.66
C ALA A 280 3.40 -25.43 4.39
#